data_AF-A0AAW8NMB0-F1
#
_entry.id   AF-A0AAW8NMB0-F1
#
_cell.length_a   1.000
_cell.length_b   1.000
_cell.length_c   1.000
_cell.angle_alpha   90.00
_cell.angle_beta   90.00
_cell.angle_gamma   90.00
#
_symmetry.space_group_name_H-M   'P 1'
#
loop_
_entity.id
_entity.type
_entity.pdbx_description
1 polymer ?
#
loop_
_entity_poly.entity_id
_entity_poly.type
_entity_poly.pdbx_seq_one_letter_code
_entity_poly.pdbx_strand_id
1 'polypeptide(L)'
;MSQPTLDSIHGHKVMELMLAHGQSLTKDALKSLMQQTFGEQARYHTCSASEMDADALIEFLEKKGKFIHSDDGIATAADRICNH
;
A
#
# COMPACT_ATOMS: atom_id res chain seq x y z
N MET A 1 -6.23 -20.44 8.14
CA MET A 1 -6.11 -19.10 7.52
C MET A 1 -4.91 -19.18 6.60
N SER A 2 -5.19 -19.32 5.30
CA SER A 2 -4.31 -19.79 4.21
C SER A 2 -4.11 -18.57 3.28
N GLN A 3 -2.97 -18.14 2.72
CA GLN A 3 -1.65 -18.69 2.37
C GLN A 3 -0.64 -17.52 2.27
N PRO A 4 0.68 -17.73 2.34
CA PRO A 4 1.66 -16.88 1.66
C PRO A 4 2.24 -17.66 0.47
N THR A 5 1.70 -17.46 -0.73
CA THR A 5 2.38 -17.93 -1.95
C THR A 5 3.46 -16.94 -2.34
N LEU A 6 4.64 -17.48 -2.62
CA LEU A 6 5.89 -16.76 -2.80
C LEU A 6 5.85 -15.74 -3.96
N ASP A 7 6.59 -14.66 -3.71
CA ASP A 7 7.24 -13.76 -4.69
C ASP A 7 6.43 -12.62 -5.34
N SER A 8 5.66 -11.88 -4.55
CA SER A 8 5.53 -10.40 -4.65
C SER A 8 4.34 -9.92 -3.82
N ILE A 9 4.47 -8.76 -3.18
CA ILE A 9 3.39 -8.17 -2.39
C ILE A 9 2.46 -7.42 -3.33
N HIS A 10 1.20 -7.85 -3.41
CA HIS A 10 0.23 -7.11 -4.19
C HIS A 10 -0.05 -5.77 -3.49
N GLY A 11 -0.12 -4.66 -4.25
CA GLY A 11 -0.42 -3.34 -3.69
C GLY A 11 -1.71 -3.28 -2.84
N HIS A 12 -2.64 -4.23 -3.04
CA HIS A 12 -3.83 -4.38 -2.21
C HIS A 12 -3.53 -4.76 -0.74
N LYS A 13 -2.46 -5.52 -0.45
CA LYS A 13 -2.08 -5.85 0.94
C LYS A 13 -1.72 -4.60 1.75
N VAL A 14 -1.09 -3.62 1.11
CA VAL A 14 -0.75 -2.33 1.72
C VAL A 14 -2.01 -1.53 2.01
N MET A 15 -2.99 -1.58 1.10
CA MET A 15 -4.27 -0.93 1.31
C MET A 15 -5.07 -1.57 2.45
N GLU A 16 -5.12 -2.90 2.52
CA GLU A 16 -5.73 -3.62 3.65
C GLU A 16 -5.07 -3.27 4.98
N LEU A 17 -3.73 -3.15 5.02
CA LEU A 17 -3.00 -2.72 6.19
C LEU A 17 -3.41 -1.30 6.65
N MET A 18 -3.50 -0.35 5.71
CA MET A 18 -3.97 1.01 6.03
C MET A 18 -5.42 1.02 6.52
N LEU A 19 -6.28 0.19 5.93
CA LEU A 19 -7.67 0.06 6.37
C LEU A 19 -7.81 -0.55 7.74
N ALA A 20 -7.03 -1.60 8.03
CA ALA A 20 -6.97 -2.20 9.35
C ALA A 20 -6.43 -1.21 10.40
N HIS A 21 -5.52 -0.32 10.00
CA HIS A 21 -5.02 0.76 10.84
C HIS A 21 -6.07 1.87 11.06
N GLY A 22 -6.93 2.14 10.08
CA GLY A 22 -8.06 3.07 10.21
C GLY A 22 -7.68 4.54 10.45
N GLN A 23 -6.41 4.91 10.26
CA GLN A 23 -5.90 6.26 10.48
C GLN A 23 -5.19 6.81 9.23
N SER A 24 -5.21 8.13 9.09
CA SER A 24 -4.33 8.85 8.17
C SER A 24 -2.88 8.69 8.62
N LEU A 25 -2.00 8.42 7.66
CA LEU A 25 -0.57 8.29 7.88
C LEU A 25 0.13 9.24 6.91
N THR A 26 1.21 9.88 7.31
CA THR A 26 2.04 10.59 6.33
C THR A 26 2.68 9.60 5.36
N LYS A 27 3.16 10.06 4.20
CA LYS A 27 3.90 9.20 3.25
C LYS A 27 5.05 8.45 3.94
N ASP A 28 5.77 9.15 4.81
CA ASP A 28 6.91 8.60 5.56
C ASP A 28 6.47 7.52 6.56
N ALA A 29 5.38 7.77 7.29
CA ALA A 29 4.80 6.81 8.22
C ALA A 29 4.25 5.57 7.48
N LEU A 30 3.56 5.77 6.35
CA LEU A 30 3.09 4.67 5.51
C LEU A 30 4.26 3.84 4.98
N LYS A 31 5.31 4.48 4.46
CA LYS A 31 6.51 3.81 3.99
C LYS A 31 7.18 3.02 5.11
N SER A 32 7.35 3.61 6.29
CA SER A 32 7.89 2.92 7.47
C SER A 32 7.01 1.75 7.93
N LEU A 33 5.69 1.91 7.91
CA LEU A 33 4.74 0.86 8.27
C LEU A 33 4.80 -0.31 7.27
N MET A 34 4.91 0.00 5.98
CA MET A 34 5.10 -0.97 4.91
C MET A 34 6.42 -1.72 5.08
N GLN A 35 7.52 -1.01 5.30
CA GLN A 35 8.83 -1.60 5.55
C GLN A 35 8.84 -2.49 6.80
N GLN A 36 8.15 -2.11 7.87
CA GLN A 36 8.06 -2.91 9.09
C GLN A 36 7.15 -4.14 8.93
N THR A 37 6.06 -4.02 8.17
CA THR A 37 5.06 -5.09 8.00
C THR A 37 5.47 -6.09 6.94
N PHE A 38 6.00 -5.60 5.82
CA PHE A 38 6.34 -6.40 4.64
C PHE A 38 7.85 -6.62 4.48
N GLY A 39 8.68 -5.79 5.11
CA GLY A 39 10.14 -5.79 4.99
C GLY A 39 10.66 -4.60 4.17
N GLU A 40 11.84 -4.07 4.51
CA GLU A 40 12.51 -3.03 3.71
C GLU A 40 12.89 -3.50 2.30
N GLN A 41 13.01 -4.81 2.09
CA GLN A 41 13.29 -5.42 0.79
C GLN A 41 12.03 -5.99 0.12
N ALA A 42 10.85 -5.61 0.62
CA ALA A 42 9.57 -5.96 0.04
C ALA A 42 9.45 -5.44 -1.39
N ARG A 43 9.20 -6.34 -2.34
CA ARG A 43 8.80 -5.96 -3.70
C ARG A 43 7.30 -5.96 -3.86
N TYR A 44 6.81 -4.86 -4.42
CA TYR A 44 5.41 -4.62 -4.67
C TYR A 44 5.08 -4.79 -6.15
N HIS A 45 3.89 -5.31 -6.41
CA HIS A 45 3.31 -5.36 -7.75
C HIS A 45 1.87 -4.86 -7.72
N THR A 46 1.48 -4.23 -8.80
CA THR A 46 0.13 -3.81 -9.14
C THR A 46 -0.28 -4.51 -10.42
N CYS A 47 -1.58 -4.61 -10.70
CA CYS A 47 -2.09 -5.24 -11.92
C CYS A 47 -1.51 -4.66 -13.24
N SER A 48 -0.89 -3.48 -13.21
CA SER A 48 -0.29 -2.82 -14.38
C SER A 48 1.22 -2.60 -14.29
N ALA A 49 1.83 -2.77 -13.12
CA ALA A 49 3.25 -2.51 -12.89
C ALA A 49 3.80 -3.42 -11.79
N SER A 50 4.92 -4.09 -12.03
CA SER A 50 5.57 -5.03 -11.11
C SER A 50 6.94 -4.51 -10.66
N GLU A 51 7.53 -5.14 -9.63
CA GLU A 51 8.90 -4.85 -9.15
C GLU A 51 9.11 -3.43 -8.58
N MET A 52 8.09 -2.88 -7.94
CA MET A 52 8.14 -1.54 -7.33
C MET A 52 8.57 -1.64 -5.87
N ASP A 53 9.31 -0.65 -5.39
CA ASP A 53 9.59 -0.47 -3.96
C ASP A 53 8.37 0.17 -3.26
N ALA A 54 8.38 0.22 -1.93
CA ALA A 54 7.35 0.89 -1.13
C ALA A 54 7.13 2.33 -1.60
N ASP A 55 8.22 3.05 -1.87
CA ASP A 55 8.19 4.43 -2.34
C ASP A 55 7.47 4.57 -3.69
N ALA A 56 7.90 3.77 -4.67
CA ALA A 56 7.34 3.77 -6.01
C ALA A 56 5.86 3.36 -6.01
N LEU A 57 5.47 2.39 -5.16
CA LEU A 57 4.07 2.00 -5.00
C LEU A 57 3.24 3.18 -4.45
N ILE A 58 3.73 3.87 -3.43
CA ILE A 58 3.04 5.04 -2.85
C ILE A 58 2.88 6.13 -3.91
N GLU A 59 3.93 6.48 -4.65
CA GLU A 59 3.82 7.46 -5.72
C GLU A 59 2.83 7.05 -6.82
N PHE A 60 2.82 5.76 -7.19
CA PHE A 60 1.92 5.24 -8.23
C PHE A 60 0.46 5.31 -7.81
N LEU A 61 0.17 4.90 -6.58
CA LEU A 61 -1.18 4.96 -6.00
C LEU A 61 -1.64 6.42 -5.82
N GLU A 62 -0.73 7.30 -5.40
CA GLU A 62 -1.01 8.73 -5.30
C GLU A 62 -1.35 9.33 -6.66
N LYS A 63 -0.53 9.06 -7.69
CA LYS A 63 -0.76 9.54 -9.06
C LYS A 63 -2.07 9.03 -9.65
N LYS A 64 -2.50 7.82 -9.30
CA LYS A 64 -3.82 7.29 -9.71
C LYS A 64 -4.99 7.87 -8.90
N GLY A 65 -4.74 8.74 -7.92
CA GLY A 65 -5.77 9.27 -7.03
C GLY A 65 -6.39 8.19 -6.14
N LYS A 66 -5.63 7.14 -5.80
CA LYS A 66 -6.09 6.06 -4.91
C LYS A 66 -6.06 6.50 -3.44
N PHE A 67 -5.12 7.36 -3.06
CA PHE A 67 -5.05 7.95 -1.73
C PHE A 67 -6.01 9.13 -1.55
N ILE A 68 -6.43 9.33 -0.31
CA ILE A 68 -7.20 10.48 0.15
C ILE A 68 -6.27 11.30 1.04
N HIS A 69 -5.91 12.50 0.59
CA HIS A 69 -5.19 13.46 1.44
C HIS A 69 -6.17 14.10 2.41
N SER A 70 -5.86 14.00 3.69
CA SER A 70 -6.50 14.71 4.80
C SER A 70 -5.50 15.69 5.40
N ASP A 71 -5.98 16.60 6.26
CA ASP A 71 -5.16 17.57 6.99
C ASP A 71 -4.00 16.93 7.77
N ASP A 72 -4.21 15.67 8.21
CA ASP A 72 -3.28 14.89 9.04
C ASP A 72 -2.38 13.92 8.25
N GLY A 73 -2.65 13.68 6.95
CA GLY A 73 -1.84 12.76 6.14
C GLY A 73 -2.58 12.13 4.95
N ILE A 74 -2.08 10.99 4.49
CA ILE A 74 -2.71 10.15 3.45
C ILE A 74 -3.46 8.98 4.08
N ALA A 75 -4.69 8.78 3.62
CA ALA A 75 -5.52 7.64 3.96
C ALA A 75 -5.88 6.84 2.71
N THR A 76 -6.26 5.58 2.90
CA THR A 76 -6.78 4.70 1.85
C THR A 76 -8.21 4.28 2.23
N ALA A 77 -9.09 4.16 1.24
CA ALA A 77 -10.45 3.67 1.43
C ALA A 77 -10.63 2.27 0.83
N ALA A 78 -11.45 1.42 1.47
CA ALA A 78 -11.73 0.06 0.97
C ALA A 78 -12.36 0.08 -0.41
N ASP A 79 -13.18 1.10 -0.69
CA ASP A 79 -13.81 1.32 -1.98
C ASP A 79 -12.79 1.55 -3.13
N ARG A 80 -11.56 1.94 -2.78
CA ARG A 80 -10.45 2.13 -3.73
C ARG A 80 -9.65 0.84 -3.97
N ILE A 81 -9.88 -0.23 -3.20
CA ILE A 81 -9.30 -1.56 -3.41
C ILE A 81 -10.09 -2.22 -4.55
N CYS A 82 -9.43 -2.47 -5.68
CA CYS A 82 -10.12 -3.06 -6.83
C CYS A 82 -10.47 -4.53 -6.52
N ASN A 83 -11.76 -4.86 -6.51
CA ASN A 83 -12.29 -6.22 -6.34
C ASN A 83 -12.20 -7.04 -7.65
N HIS A 84 -11.04 -7.07 -8.31
CA HIS A 84 -10.89 -7.79 -9.57
C HIS A 84 -10.55 -9.27 -9.34
#